data_AF-A0A2U2A005-F1
#
_entry.id   AF-A0A2U2A005-F1
#
_cell.length_a   1.000
_cell.length_b   1.000
_cell.length_c   1.000
_cell.angle_alpha   90.00
_cell.angle_beta   90.00
_cell.angle_gamma   90.00
#
_symmetry.space_group_name_H-M   'P 1'
#
loop_
_entity.id
_entity.type
_entity.pdbx_description
1 polymer ?
#
loop_
_entity_poly.entity_id
_entity_poly.type
_entity_poly.pdbx_seq_one_letter_code
_entity_poly.pdbx_strand_id
1 'polypeptide(L)'
;MGGGLVGYLIGAIFLGLVFKKAGEPLWKAFVPFVNAYTHVKLAGFNGWLFLLLIIPVVNVVFLIIVSLRIGKAFGKGGVFSFFLLFLFSLIGYIVLAFDDSRYDRSQLPA
;
A
#
# COMPACT_ATOMS: atom_id res chain seq x y z
N MET A 1 -6.89 21.32 -15.72
CA MET A 1 -6.35 21.38 -14.34
C MET A 1 -7.14 20.56 -13.29
N GLY A 2 -8.39 20.09 -13.55
CA GLY A 2 -9.17 19.33 -12.55
C GLY A 2 -8.93 17.81 -12.45
N GLY A 3 -8.38 17.16 -13.48
CA GLY A 3 -8.27 15.70 -13.52
C GLY A 3 -7.30 15.08 -12.50
N GLY A 4 -6.22 15.77 -12.14
CA GLY A 4 -5.21 15.26 -11.21
C GLY A 4 -5.72 15.12 -9.77
N LEU A 5 -6.52 16.09 -9.31
CA LEU A 5 -7.16 16.05 -7.99
C LEU A 5 -8.22 14.96 -7.90
N VAL A 6 -9.04 14.81 -8.94
CA VAL A 6 -10.07 13.75 -8.99
C VAL A 6 -9.41 12.37 -8.99
N GLY A 7 -8.37 12.16 -9.82
CA GLY A 7 -7.62 10.91 -9.84
C GLY A 7 -6.95 10.58 -8.51
N TYR A 8 -6.38 11.59 -7.85
CA TYR A 8 -5.80 11.44 -6.52
C TYR A 8 -6.84 11.00 -5.48
N LEU A 9 -7.99 11.66 -5.42
CA LEU A 9 -9.05 11.34 -4.47
C LEU A 9 -9.60 9.93 -4.70
N ILE A 10 -9.79 9.53 -5.96
CA ILE A 10 -10.23 8.18 -6.31
C ILE A 10 -9.20 7.14 -5.84
N GLY A 11 -7.91 7.33 -6.14
CA GLY A 11 -6.85 6.45 -5.69
C GLY A 11 -6.76 6.37 -4.15
N ALA A 12 -6.89 7.50 -3.47
CA ALA A 12 -6.88 7.59 -2.01
C ALA A 12 -8.08 6.85 -1.38
N ILE A 13 -9.26 6.89 -2.00
CA ILE A 13 -10.44 6.13 -1.52
C ILE A 13 -10.16 4.64 -1.54
N PHE A 14 -9.68 4.09 -2.67
CA PHE A 14 -9.43 2.65 -2.78
C PHE A 14 -8.32 2.19 -1.84
N LEU A 15 -7.23 2.95 -1.74
CA LEU A 15 -6.18 2.66 -0.76
C LEU A 15 -6.69 2.76 0.69
N GLY A 16 -7.56 3.73 0.97
CA GLY A 16 -8.22 3.88 2.27
C GLY A 16 -9.11 2.69 2.63
N LEU A 17 -9.76 2.05 1.66
CA LEU A 17 -10.50 0.81 1.87
C LEU A 17 -9.58 -0.37 2.22
N VAL A 18 -8.41 -0.45 1.58
CA VAL A 18 -7.37 -1.43 1.94
C VAL A 18 -6.84 -1.17 3.36
N PHE A 19 -6.63 0.08 3.74
CA PHE A 19 -6.25 0.45 5.11
C PHE A 19 -7.33 0.02 6.11
N LYS A 20 -8.61 0.24 5.79
CA LYS A 20 -9.72 -0.21 6.62
C LYS A 20 -9.72 -1.73 6.81
N LYS A 21 -9.42 -2.51 5.77
CA LYS A 21 -9.25 -3.98 5.87
C LYS A 21 -8.09 -4.37 6.81
N ALA A 22 -7.06 -3.55 6.89
CA ALA A 22 -5.91 -3.75 7.79
C ALA A 22 -6.11 -3.15 9.20
N GLY A 23 -7.32 -2.65 9.52
CA GLY A 23 -7.64 -2.03 10.80
C GLY A 23 -7.15 -0.58 10.97
N GLU A 24 -6.68 0.04 9.88
CA GLU A 24 -6.24 1.44 9.86
C GLU A 24 -7.38 2.37 9.39
N PRO A 25 -7.49 3.60 9.94
CA PRO A 25 -8.50 4.55 9.53
C PRO A 25 -8.41 4.95 8.05
N LEU A 26 -9.56 4.98 7.36
CA LEU A 26 -9.67 5.29 5.93
C LEU A 26 -9.06 6.64 5.56
N TRP A 27 -9.24 7.67 6.40
CA TRP A 27 -8.78 9.03 6.13
C TRP A 27 -7.25 9.13 5.92
N LYS A 28 -6.49 8.18 6.47
CA LYS A 28 -5.02 8.17 6.39
C LYS A 28 -4.50 8.12 4.96
N ALA A 29 -5.27 7.55 4.02
CA ALA A 29 -4.88 7.49 2.61
C ALA A 29 -4.92 8.86 1.91
N PHE A 30 -5.66 9.84 2.41
CA PHE A 30 -5.79 11.17 1.79
C PHE A 30 -4.69 12.15 2.16
N VAL A 31 -3.96 11.91 3.25
CA VAL A 31 -2.87 12.78 3.71
C VAL A 31 -1.55 12.14 3.26
N PRO A 32 -0.78 12.74 2.33
CA PRO A 32 0.35 12.06 1.67
C PRO A 32 1.38 11.43 2.63
N PHE A 33 1.80 12.18 3.66
CA PHE A 33 2.79 11.69 4.63
C PHE A 33 2.23 10.58 5.52
N VAL A 34 0.99 10.72 5.97
CA VAL A 34 0.32 9.70 6.80
C VAL A 34 0.03 8.45 5.98
N ASN A 35 -0.32 8.61 4.70
CA ASN A 35 -0.50 7.54 3.75
C ASN A 35 0.80 6.74 3.62
N ALA A 36 1.92 7.38 3.28
CA ALA A 36 3.20 6.71 3.13
C ALA A 36 3.65 5.99 4.42
N TYR A 37 3.53 6.67 5.57
CA TYR A 37 3.82 6.08 6.87
C TYR A 37 2.97 4.82 7.14
N THR A 38 1.65 4.92 6.93
CA THR A 38 0.70 3.84 7.18
C THR A 38 0.96 2.68 6.23
N HIS A 39 1.22 2.97 4.96
CA HIS A 39 1.51 2.00 3.94
C HIS A 39 2.75 1.14 4.29
N VAL A 40 3.84 1.79 4.72
CA VAL A 40 5.05 1.09 5.20
C VAL A 40 4.76 0.28 6.48
N LYS A 41 3.92 0.80 7.38
CA LYS A 41 3.50 0.10 8.60
C LYS A 41 2.66 -1.16 8.31
N LEU A 42 1.81 -1.15 7.27
CA LEU A 42 1.06 -2.32 6.80
C LEU A 42 1.99 -3.42 6.28
N ALA A 43 3.12 -3.06 5.67
CA ALA A 43 4.14 -4.02 5.28
C ALA A 43 4.89 -4.65 6.46
N GLY A 44 4.56 -4.30 7.71
CA GLY A 44 5.20 -4.82 8.92
C GLY A 44 6.48 -4.09 9.32
N PHE A 45 6.82 -2.99 8.66
CA PHE A 45 7.97 -2.16 9.01
C PHE A 45 7.63 -1.10 10.05
N ASN A 46 8.66 -0.48 10.62
CA ASN A 46 8.50 0.80 11.30
C ASN A 46 8.04 1.85 10.28
N GLY A 47 6.90 2.50 10.51
CA GLY A 47 6.31 3.48 9.59
C GLY A 47 7.27 4.61 9.22
N TRP A 48 8.18 5.02 10.11
CA TRP A 48 9.21 6.03 9.84
C TRP A 48 10.18 5.68 8.71
N LEU A 49 10.29 4.40 8.33
CA LEU A 49 11.07 3.99 7.17
C LEU A 49 10.49 4.51 5.85
N PHE A 50 9.30 5.11 5.83
CA PHE A 50 8.82 5.85 4.65
C PHE A 50 9.78 6.98 4.22
N LEU A 51 10.64 7.49 5.12
CA LEU A 51 11.66 8.47 4.78
C LEU A 51 12.70 7.92 3.78
N LEU A 52 12.89 6.60 3.71
CA LEU A 52 13.73 5.97 2.69
C LEU A 52 13.20 6.21 1.27
N LEU A 53 11.92 6.57 1.12
CA LEU A 53 11.32 6.91 -0.18
C LEU A 53 11.85 8.22 -0.77
N ILE A 54 12.53 9.04 0.03
CA ILE A 54 13.17 10.29 -0.41
C ILE A 54 14.52 10.00 -1.09
N ILE A 55 15.15 8.86 -0.76
CA ILE A 55 16.47 8.49 -1.29
C ILE A 55 16.29 7.84 -2.67
N PRO A 56 16.85 8.41 -3.76
CA PRO A 56 16.76 7.83 -5.10
C PRO A 56 17.29 6.39 -5.13
N VAL A 57 16.71 5.55 -5.98
CA VAL A 57 17.02 4.10 -6.15
C VAL A 57 16.57 3.25 -4.94
N VAL A 58 16.93 3.65 -3.73
CA VAL A 58 16.50 3.00 -2.49
C VAL A 58 14.97 3.02 -2.40
N ASN A 59 14.34 4.12 -2.78
CA ASN A 59 12.89 4.25 -2.82
C ASN A 59 12.22 3.17 -3.69
N VAL A 60 12.75 2.88 -4.87
CA VAL A 60 12.19 1.87 -5.79
C VAL A 60 12.30 0.49 -5.20
N VAL A 61 13.51 0.11 -4.75
CA VAL A 61 13.75 -1.21 -4.14
C VAL A 61 12.88 -1.39 -2.89
N PHE A 62 12.80 -0.35 -2.05
CA PHE A 62 12.01 -0.38 -0.83
C PHE A 62 10.51 -0.49 -1.11
N LEU A 63 9.99 0.23 -2.11
CA LEU A 63 8.58 0.10 -2.52
C LEU A 63 8.25 -1.31 -3.02
N ILE A 64 9.15 -1.94 -3.80
CA ILE A 64 8.96 -3.33 -4.22
C ILE A 64 8.83 -4.24 -2.99
N ILE A 65 9.73 -4.11 -2.01
CA ILE A 65 9.70 -4.92 -0.79
C ILE A 65 8.39 -4.67 0.00
N VAL A 66 7.99 -3.41 0.15
CA VAL A 66 6.72 -3.03 0.80
C VAL A 66 5.53 -3.68 0.09
N SER A 67 5.45 -3.57 -1.23
CA SER A 67 4.37 -4.17 -2.04
C SER A 67 4.35 -5.70 -1.91
N LEU A 68 5.51 -6.37 -1.95
CA LEU A 68 5.62 -7.82 -1.74
C LEU A 68 5.10 -8.24 -0.36
N ARG A 69 5.48 -7.52 0.70
CA ARG A 69 5.02 -7.80 2.08
C ARG A 69 3.53 -7.53 2.24
N ILE A 70 3.01 -6.43 1.70
CA ILE A 70 1.57 -6.14 1.77
C ILE A 70 0.76 -7.23 1.07
N GLY A 71 1.14 -7.59 -0.17
CA GLY A 71 0.45 -8.68 -0.85
C GLY A 71 0.54 -9.98 -0.06
N LYS A 72 1.70 -10.30 0.55
CA LYS A 72 1.83 -11.44 1.46
C LYS A 72 0.87 -11.35 2.64
N ALA A 73 0.74 -10.20 3.29
CA ALA A 73 -0.22 -10.01 4.39
C ALA A 73 -1.69 -10.18 3.95
N PHE A 74 -2.00 -9.98 2.67
CA PHE A 74 -3.31 -10.26 2.08
C PHE A 74 -3.40 -11.66 1.43
N GLY A 75 -2.45 -12.56 1.69
CA GLY A 75 -2.43 -13.92 1.13
C GLY A 75 -2.19 -13.98 -0.39
N LYS A 76 -1.57 -12.95 -0.97
CA LYS A 76 -1.24 -12.86 -2.40
C LYS A 76 0.21 -13.29 -2.67
N GLY A 77 0.41 -13.92 -3.83
CA GLY A 77 1.73 -14.35 -4.30
C GLY A 77 2.62 -13.20 -4.79
N GLY A 78 3.92 -13.45 -4.88
CA GLY A 78 4.92 -12.42 -5.27
C GLY A 78 4.69 -11.79 -6.65
N VAL A 79 4.20 -12.56 -7.62
CA VAL A 79 3.86 -12.05 -8.97
C VAL A 79 2.72 -11.04 -8.89
N PHE A 80 1.64 -11.36 -8.17
CA PHE A 80 0.53 -10.43 -7.94
C PHE A 80 1.05 -9.15 -7.28
N SER A 81 1.84 -9.29 -6.22
CA SER A 81 2.35 -8.16 -5.46
C SER A 81 3.27 -7.25 -6.29
N PHE A 82 4.16 -7.83 -7.09
CA PHE A 82 5.07 -7.04 -7.94
C PHE A 82 4.31 -6.32 -9.07
N PHE A 83 3.50 -7.05 -9.84
CA PHE A 83 2.84 -6.44 -10.99
C PHE A 83 1.68 -5.54 -10.58
N LEU A 84 0.85 -5.93 -9.61
CA LEU A 84 -0.37 -5.19 -9.29
C LEU A 84 -0.23 -4.23 -8.11
N LEU A 85 0.65 -4.49 -7.14
CA LEU A 85 0.82 -3.56 -6.01
C LEU A 85 2.00 -2.60 -6.18
N PHE A 86 2.97 -2.93 -7.03
CA PHE A 86 4.08 -2.03 -7.34
C PHE A 86 3.92 -1.38 -8.72
N LEU A 87 3.88 -2.17 -9.81
CA LEU A 87 3.87 -1.62 -11.17
C LEU A 87 2.52 -0.98 -11.56
N PHE A 88 1.41 -1.67 -11.27
CA PHE A 88 0.04 -1.24 -11.55
C PHE A 88 -0.76 -0.98 -10.28
N SER A 89 -0.13 -0.30 -9.32
CA SER A 89 -0.60 -0.09 -7.94
C SER A 89 -2.08 0.28 -7.83
N LEU A 90 -2.59 1.18 -8.67
CA LEU A 90 -4.00 1.58 -8.67
C LEU A 90 -4.94 0.39 -8.84
N ILE A 91 -4.67 -0.49 -9.81
CA ILE A 91 -5.48 -1.68 -10.10
C ILE A 91 -5.35 -2.67 -8.95
N GLY A 92 -4.14 -2.92 -8.46
CA GLY A 92 -3.95 -3.87 -7.37
C GLY A 92 -4.62 -3.46 -6.06
N TYR A 93 -4.60 -2.18 -5.70
CA TYR A 93 -5.32 -1.70 -4.51
C TYR A 93 -6.83 -1.72 -4.70
N ILE A 94 -7.36 -1.52 -5.91
CA ILE A 94 -8.79 -1.75 -6.19
C ILE A 94 -9.14 -3.22 -5.97
N VAL A 95 -8.34 -4.15 -6.51
CA VAL A 95 -8.56 -5.59 -6.31
C VAL A 95 -8.51 -5.94 -4.83
N LEU A 96 -7.48 -5.49 -4.10
CA LEU A 96 -7.40 -5.71 -2.65
C LEU A 96 -8.52 -5.03 -1.86
N ALA A 97 -9.07 -3.91 -2.33
CA ALA A 97 -10.16 -3.23 -1.65
C ALA A 97 -11.47 -4.05 -1.70
N PHE A 98 -11.73 -4.75 -2.80
CA PHE A 98 -13.01 -5.42 -3.05
C PHE A 98 -12.98 -6.94 -3.01
N ASP A 99 -11.81 -7.58 -3.09
CA ASP A 99 -11.75 -9.03 -3.00
C ASP A 99 -12.08 -9.56 -1.60
N ASP A 100 -12.13 -10.88 -1.43
CA ASP A 100 -12.39 -11.51 -0.13
C ASP A 100 -11.16 -11.64 0.77
N SER A 101 -9.98 -11.16 0.33
CA SER A 101 -8.76 -11.27 1.12
C SER A 101 -8.89 -10.53 2.46
N ARG A 102 -8.32 -11.13 3.50
CA ARG A 102 -8.23 -10.57 4.84
C ARG A 102 -6.78 -10.26 5.13
N TYR A 103 -6.55 -9.08 5.73
CA TYR A 103 -5.22 -8.70 6.17
C TYR A 103 -4.83 -9.53 7.40
N ASP A 104 -3.71 -10.22 7.29
CA ASP A 104 -3.14 -11.05 8.35
C ASP A 104 -1.65 -10.70 8.53
N ARG A 105 -1.37 -10.00 9.64
CA ARG A 105 -0.01 -9.56 9.98
C ARG A 105 0.93 -10.74 10.28
N SER A 106 0.40 -11.89 10.69
CA SER A 106 1.22 -13.06 11.05
C SER A 106 1.93 -13.70 9.87
N GLN A 107 1.48 -13.42 8.64
CA GLN A 107 2.11 -13.92 7.41
C GLN A 107 3.41 -13.18 7.07
N LEU A 108 3.64 -12.02 7.69
CA LEU A 108 4.84 -11.24 7.47
C LEU A 108 6.05 -11.89 8.15
N PRO A 109 7.24 -11.87 7.51
CA PRO A 109 8.45 -12.27 8.20
C PRO A 109 8.68 -11.36 9.43
N ALA A 110 9.24 -11.94 10.49
CA ALA A 110 9.58 -11.24 11.73
C ALA A 110 10.54 -10.06 11.48
#